data_AF-C7SFI7-F1
#
_entry.id   AF-C7SFI7-F1
#
_cell.length_a   1.000
_cell.length_b   1.000
_cell.length_c   1.000
_cell.angle_alpha   90.00
_cell.angle_beta   90.00
_cell.angle_gamma   90.00
#
_symmetry.space_group_name_H-M   'P 1'
#
loop_
_entity.id
_entity.type
_entity.pdbx_description
1 polymer ?
#
loop_
_entity_poly.entity_id
_entity_poly.type
_entity_poly.pdbx_seq_one_letter_code
_entity_poly.pdbx_strand_id
1 'polypeptide(L)'
;TSLYQSLRARGLSQHIAWRASFAIVPAPILIVVGALTLMFGRDHPAGKWSERHNVPAAEIASEEAHPTNDDYDEKLDDKKKQDTSVTVHPVQVATIDVAVNKRLTLKTAVNILTNSLTWLPALAYLTTFGVELAIDSQMANVLFGLYSKTIPGFTQTTAGYYTSIFGFLNLVTRPLGGYFGDLLYRTYGTRGKKLFTLFCGLIMGAALIVGGFYIQDHRTPSNAPSLATVMGVFSLAITFSEF
;
A
#
# COMPACT_ATOMS: atom_id res chain seq x y z
N THR A 1 3.69 31.55 2.42
CA THR A 1 2.59 31.48 3.41
C THR A 1 1.80 30.22 3.12
N SER A 2 1.44 29.45 4.14
CA SER A 2 0.67 28.22 3.93
C SER A 2 -0.76 28.54 3.49
N LEU A 3 -1.43 27.61 2.78
CA LEU A 3 -2.82 27.79 2.33
C LEU A 3 -3.74 28.19 3.51
N TYR A 4 -3.59 27.50 4.64
CA TYR A 4 -4.30 27.82 5.87
C TYR A 4 -4.05 29.26 6.36
N GLN A 5 -2.79 29.71 6.38
CA GLN A 5 -2.46 31.09 6.77
C GLN A 5 -3.04 32.12 5.80
N SER A 6 -3.06 31.82 4.49
CA SER A 6 -3.69 32.68 3.48
C SER A 6 -5.21 32.78 3.68
N LEU A 7 -5.88 31.67 4.00
CA LEU A 7 -7.31 31.66 4.31
C LEU A 7 -7.62 32.43 5.61
N ARG A 8 -6.76 32.32 6.63
CA ARG A 8 -6.84 33.11 7.86
C ARG A 8 -6.64 34.61 7.58
N ALA A 9 -5.68 34.98 6.74
CA ALA A 9 -5.43 36.37 6.35
C ALA A 9 -6.59 36.98 5.54
N ARG A 10 -7.38 36.14 4.86
CA ARG A 10 -8.63 36.54 4.18
C ARG A 10 -9.85 36.64 5.11
N GLY A 11 -9.67 36.52 6.42
CA GLY A 11 -10.72 36.71 7.43
C GLY A 11 -11.48 35.45 7.84
N LEU A 12 -11.08 34.25 7.38
CA LEU A 12 -11.78 33.02 7.79
C LEU A 12 -11.45 32.64 9.25
N SER A 13 -12.46 32.15 9.97
CA SER A 13 -12.27 31.55 11.29
C SER A 13 -11.42 30.27 11.19
N GLN A 14 -10.72 29.90 12.26
CA GLN A 14 -9.84 28.73 12.30
C GLN A 14 -10.56 27.44 11.85
N HIS A 15 -11.79 27.23 12.31
CA HIS A 15 -12.59 26.06 11.95
C HIS A 15 -12.97 26.02 10.47
N ILE A 16 -13.24 27.17 9.84
CA ILE A 16 -13.59 27.23 8.42
C ILE A 16 -12.34 27.09 7.56
N ALA A 17 -11.24 27.76 7.94
CA ALA A 17 -9.97 27.70 7.21
C ALA A 17 -9.39 26.28 7.14
N TRP A 18 -9.51 25.49 8.21
CA TRP A 18 -9.10 24.08 8.22
C TRP A 18 -9.93 23.26 7.23
N ARG A 19 -11.27 23.32 7.30
CA ARG A 19 -12.17 22.55 6.41
C ARG A 19 -11.99 22.94 4.95
N ALA A 20 -11.86 24.24 4.69
CA ALA A 20 -11.63 24.77 3.36
C ALA A 20 -10.29 24.26 2.79
N SER A 21 -9.23 24.19 3.59
CA SER A 21 -7.94 23.65 3.14
C SER A 21 -8.06 22.19 2.66
N PHE A 22 -8.84 21.35 3.36
CA PHE A 22 -9.11 19.96 2.93
C PHE A 22 -9.96 19.87 1.67
N ALA A 23 -10.97 20.73 1.55
CA ALA A 23 -11.84 20.76 0.37
C ALA A 23 -11.14 21.30 -0.88
N ILE A 24 -10.13 22.17 -0.73
CA ILE A 24 -9.45 22.81 -1.86
C ILE A 24 -8.35 21.92 -2.45
N VAL A 25 -7.59 21.18 -1.62
CA VAL A 25 -6.41 20.44 -2.10
C VAL A 25 -6.62 18.91 -2.07
N PRO A 26 -6.79 18.25 -0.90
CA PRO A 26 -7.01 16.80 -0.86
C PRO A 26 -8.21 16.32 -1.68
N ALA A 27 -9.38 16.94 -1.55
CA ALA A 27 -10.60 16.40 -2.15
C ALA A 27 -10.57 16.37 -3.70
N PRO A 28 -10.16 17.45 -4.40
CA PRO A 28 -10.04 17.39 -5.85
C PRO A 28 -8.99 16.38 -6.33
N ILE A 29 -7.86 16.26 -5.63
CA ILE A 29 -6.83 15.26 -5.96
C ILE A 29 -7.43 13.86 -5.87
N LEU A 30 -8.13 13.53 -4.78
CA LEU A 30 -8.75 12.22 -4.60
C LEU A 30 -9.82 11.92 -5.67
N ILE A 31 -10.66 12.92 -6.01
CA ILE A 31 -11.69 12.77 -7.05
C ILE A 31 -11.03 12.55 -8.42
N VAL A 32 -9.98 13.31 -8.74
CA VAL A 32 -9.24 13.15 -10.00
C VAL A 32 -8.56 11.79 -10.06
N VAL A 33 -7.88 11.36 -9.00
CA VAL A 33 -7.27 10.02 -8.92
C VAL A 33 -8.33 8.94 -9.07
N GLY A 34 -9.47 9.06 -8.40
CA GLY A 34 -10.59 8.12 -8.54
C GLY A 34 -11.20 8.09 -9.96
N ALA A 35 -11.28 9.23 -10.64
CA ALA A 35 -11.72 9.26 -12.02
C ALA A 35 -10.68 8.61 -12.95
N LEU A 36 -9.39 8.85 -12.72
CA LEU A 36 -8.30 8.23 -13.47
C LEU A 36 -8.27 6.72 -13.28
N THR A 37 -8.49 6.20 -12.06
CA THR A 37 -8.56 4.75 -11.84
C THR A 37 -9.76 4.12 -12.54
N LEU A 38 -10.90 4.81 -12.64
CA LEU A 38 -12.04 4.33 -13.42
C LEU A 38 -11.80 4.37 -14.94
N MET A 39 -11.09 5.39 -15.43
CA MET A 39 -10.81 5.53 -16.88
C MET A 39 -9.67 4.63 -17.36
N PHE A 40 -8.63 4.43 -16.54
CA PHE A 40 -7.40 3.72 -16.91
C PHE A 40 -7.22 2.38 -16.20
N GLY A 41 -8.01 2.07 -15.17
CA GLY A 41 -7.97 0.79 -14.48
C GLY A 41 -8.38 -0.35 -15.40
N ARG A 42 -7.41 -1.17 -15.80
CA ARG A 42 -7.62 -2.33 -16.68
C ARG A 42 -7.61 -3.67 -15.94
N ASP A 43 -7.42 -3.66 -14.62
CA ASP A 43 -7.27 -4.89 -13.83
C ASP A 43 -8.58 -5.33 -13.19
N HIS A 44 -9.31 -6.15 -13.92
CA HIS A 44 -10.19 -7.16 -13.35
C HIS A 44 -9.42 -8.50 -13.30
N PRO A 45 -9.46 -9.27 -12.19
CA PRO A 45 -8.81 -10.58 -12.14
C PRO A 45 -9.45 -11.62 -13.09
N ALA A 46 -10.63 -11.34 -13.66
CA ALA A 46 -11.44 -12.28 -14.44
C ALA A 46 -11.48 -11.99 -15.96
N GLY A 47 -10.64 -11.11 -16.49
CA GLY A 47 -10.84 -10.63 -17.87
C GLY A 47 -12.06 -9.69 -17.99
N LYS A 48 -12.33 -9.18 -19.21
CA LYS A 48 -13.35 -8.13 -19.43
C LYS A 48 -14.64 -8.50 -18.72
N TRP A 49 -15.29 -7.55 -18.03
CA TRP A 49 -16.55 -7.83 -17.32
C TRP A 49 -17.63 -8.46 -18.21
N SER A 50 -17.58 -8.20 -19.52
CA SER A 50 -18.40 -8.84 -20.55
C SER A 50 -18.20 -10.36 -20.66
N GLU A 51 -17.02 -10.88 -20.30
CA GLU A 51 -16.56 -12.25 -20.46
C GLU A 51 -16.61 -13.06 -19.14
N ARG A 52 -17.27 -12.54 -18.09
CA ARG A 52 -17.31 -13.15 -16.75
C ARG A 52 -17.85 -14.59 -16.70
N HIS A 53 -18.62 -14.99 -17.71
CA HIS A 53 -19.19 -16.34 -17.83
C HIS A 53 -18.31 -17.29 -18.66
N ASN A 54 -17.19 -16.82 -19.19
CA ASN A 54 -16.31 -17.55 -20.10
C ASN A 54 -14.91 -17.80 -19.47
N VAL A 55 -14.78 -17.61 -18.16
CA VAL A 55 -13.52 -17.90 -17.45
C VAL A 55 -13.43 -19.40 -17.16
N PRO A 56 -12.26 -20.05 -17.34
CA PRO A 56 -12.06 -21.46 -16.99
C PRO A 56 -12.44 -21.80 -15.53
N ALA A 57 -12.38 -20.80 -14.63
CA ALA A 57 -12.82 -20.92 -13.25
C ALA A 57 -14.34 -21.17 -13.07
N ALA A 58 -15.17 -20.72 -14.01
CA ALA A 58 -16.62 -20.94 -13.99
C ALA A 58 -16.98 -22.37 -14.44
N GLU A 59 -16.21 -22.92 -15.38
CA GLU A 59 -16.37 -24.28 -15.89
C GLU A 59 -15.95 -25.33 -14.84
N ILE A 60 -14.83 -25.11 -14.14
CA ILE A 60 -14.38 -25.97 -13.02
C ILE A 60 -15.39 -25.93 -11.84
N ALA A 61 -15.99 -24.77 -11.57
CA ALA A 61 -17.03 -24.64 -10.54
C ALA A 61 -18.35 -25.37 -10.91
N SER A 62 -18.61 -25.56 -12.21
CA SER A 62 -19.76 -26.33 -12.68
C SER A 62 -19.50 -27.84 -12.71
N GLU A 63 -18.26 -28.29 -12.93
CA GLU A 63 -17.89 -29.72 -12.92
C GLU A 63 -17.78 -30.30 -11.50
N GLU A 64 -17.33 -29.53 -10.50
CA GLU A 64 -17.26 -30.02 -9.10
C GLU A 64 -18.64 -30.04 -8.38
N ALA A 65 -19.71 -29.62 -9.06
CA ALA A 65 -21.04 -29.48 -8.47
C ALA A 65 -21.95 -30.72 -8.67
N HIS A 66 -21.53 -31.94 -8.30
CA HIS A 66 -22.34 -33.00 -7.60
C HIS A 66 -21.64 -34.39 -7.60
N PRO A 67 -21.84 -35.28 -6.58
CA PRO A 67 -22.85 -35.21 -5.51
C PRO A 67 -22.25 -35.26 -4.09
N THR A 68 -22.69 -34.34 -3.22
CA THR A 68 -22.83 -34.64 -1.79
C THR A 68 -24.31 -34.89 -1.54
N ASN A 69 -24.63 -36.07 -1.02
CA ASN A 69 -25.94 -36.44 -0.50
C ASN A 69 -26.38 -35.42 0.56
N ASP A 70 -27.14 -34.41 0.16
CA ASP A 70 -27.95 -33.63 1.09
C ASP A 70 -29.36 -33.53 0.48
N ASP A 71 -30.25 -34.23 1.17
CA ASP A 71 -31.68 -34.39 0.95
C ASP A 71 -32.40 -33.04 1.04
N TYR A 72 -32.66 -32.40 -0.11
CA TYR A 72 -33.65 -31.33 -0.21
C TYR A 72 -34.41 -31.45 -1.54
N ASP A 73 -35.68 -31.79 -1.39
CA ASP A 73 -36.69 -31.96 -2.44
C ASP A 73 -37.09 -30.58 -2.99
N GLU A 74 -36.63 -30.23 -4.19
CA GLU A 74 -37.19 -29.10 -4.94
C GLU A 74 -37.46 -29.53 -6.40
N LYS A 75 -38.71 -29.93 -6.63
CA LYS A 75 -39.27 -30.10 -7.98
C LYS A 75 -39.38 -28.73 -8.64
N LEU A 76 -38.87 -28.58 -9.87
CA LEU A 76 -39.54 -27.86 -10.98
C LEU A 76 -38.81 -28.00 -12.32
N ASP A 77 -39.50 -28.69 -13.23
CA ASP A 77 -39.60 -28.56 -14.70
C ASP A 77 -38.39 -28.64 -15.64
N ASP A 78 -38.37 -29.78 -16.36
CA ASP A 78 -37.74 -30.07 -17.63
C ASP A 78 -38.05 -29.04 -18.74
N LYS A 79 -37.00 -28.57 -19.45
CA LYS A 79 -37.06 -28.32 -20.90
C LYS A 79 -35.67 -28.35 -21.57
N LYS A 80 -35.47 -29.40 -22.39
CA LYS A 80 -34.36 -29.68 -23.31
C LYS A 80 -33.95 -28.52 -24.24
N LYS A 81 -32.63 -28.41 -24.51
CA LYS A 81 -31.96 -28.08 -25.80
C LYS A 81 -30.43 -28.31 -25.64
N GLN A 82 -29.88 -29.45 -26.07
CA GLN A 82 -29.34 -29.83 -27.40
C GLN A 82 -27.92 -29.31 -27.69
N ASP A 83 -26.99 -30.28 -27.73
CA ASP A 83 -25.62 -30.37 -28.27
C ASP A 83 -24.96 -29.16 -28.95
N THR A 84 -23.73 -28.84 -28.53
CA THR A 84 -22.61 -28.62 -29.46
C THR A 84 -21.28 -28.97 -28.79
N SER A 85 -20.67 -30.10 -29.19
CA SER A 85 -19.29 -30.47 -28.87
C SER A 85 -18.33 -29.56 -29.65
N VAL A 86 -17.48 -28.81 -28.95
CA VAL A 86 -16.29 -28.17 -29.55
C VAL A 86 -15.07 -28.67 -28.79
N THR A 87 -14.37 -29.61 -29.42
CA THR A 87 -13.07 -30.13 -28.98
C THR A 87 -12.04 -29.01 -29.04
N VAL A 88 -11.63 -28.47 -27.89
CA VAL A 88 -10.50 -27.54 -27.80
C VAL A 88 -9.28 -28.33 -27.30
N HIS A 89 -8.24 -28.39 -28.12
CA HIS A 89 -6.95 -28.95 -27.77
C HIS A 89 -6.39 -28.27 -26.50
N PRO A 90 -5.88 -29.01 -25.49
CA PRO A 90 -5.30 -28.39 -24.31
C PRO A 90 -3.94 -27.78 -24.68
N VAL A 91 -3.90 -26.47 -24.85
CA VAL A 91 -2.65 -25.72 -24.70
C VAL A 91 -2.28 -25.83 -23.24
N GLN A 92 -1.08 -26.35 -22.96
CA GLN A 92 -0.47 -26.37 -21.63
C GLN A 92 -0.22 -24.93 -21.16
N VAL A 93 -1.29 -24.29 -20.68
CA VAL A 93 -1.21 -23.08 -19.91
C VAL A 93 -0.54 -23.49 -18.61
N ALA A 94 0.63 -22.91 -18.33
CA ALA A 94 1.32 -23.01 -17.05
C ALA A 94 0.28 -22.97 -15.93
N THR A 95 0.40 -23.87 -14.95
CA THR A 95 -0.50 -24.04 -13.80
C THR A 95 -0.74 -22.70 -13.10
N ILE A 96 -1.66 -21.90 -13.63
CA ILE A 96 -2.22 -20.73 -12.98
C ILE A 96 -3.05 -21.34 -11.87
N ASP A 97 -2.64 -21.08 -10.65
CA ASP A 97 -3.33 -21.48 -9.42
C ASP A 97 -4.69 -20.77 -9.44
N VAL A 98 -5.68 -21.40 -10.09
CA VAL A 98 -7.04 -20.88 -10.19
C VAL A 98 -7.61 -20.98 -8.79
N ALA A 99 -7.65 -19.84 -8.09
CA ALA A 99 -8.25 -19.75 -6.77
C ALA A 99 -9.74 -20.11 -6.85
N VAL A 100 -10.06 -21.37 -6.56
CA VAL A 100 -11.45 -21.81 -6.42
C VAL A 100 -11.98 -21.20 -5.13
N ASN A 101 -12.96 -20.31 -5.26
CA ASN A 101 -13.65 -19.70 -4.12
C ASN A 101 -14.44 -20.76 -3.36
N LYS A 102 -13.78 -21.47 -2.44
CA LYS A 102 -14.44 -22.36 -1.48
C LYS A 102 -15.18 -21.50 -0.44
N ARG A 103 -16.39 -21.90 -0.06
CA ARG A 103 -17.13 -21.24 1.04
C ARG A 103 -16.26 -21.22 2.29
N LEU A 104 -16.20 -20.06 2.94
CA LEU A 104 -15.39 -19.85 4.14
C LEU A 104 -16.01 -20.61 5.33
N THR A 105 -15.56 -21.85 5.54
CA THR A 105 -15.90 -22.61 6.74
C THR A 105 -14.97 -22.22 7.89
N LEU A 106 -15.47 -22.15 9.14
CA LEU A 106 -14.64 -21.79 10.30
C LEU A 106 -13.38 -22.66 10.45
N LYS A 107 -13.48 -23.96 10.11
CA LYS A 107 -12.34 -24.88 10.10
C LYS A 107 -11.26 -24.48 9.09
N THR A 108 -11.66 -24.04 7.90
CA THR A 108 -10.77 -23.55 6.86
C THR A 108 -10.15 -22.20 7.26
N ALA A 109 -10.94 -21.31 7.87
CA ALA A 109 -10.46 -20.01 8.36
C ALA A 109 -9.38 -20.18 9.45
N VAL A 110 -9.59 -21.06 10.43
CA VAL A 110 -8.59 -21.36 11.46
C VAL A 110 -7.32 -21.96 10.85
N ASN A 111 -7.45 -22.85 9.87
CA ASN A 111 -6.28 -23.44 9.20
C ASN A 111 -5.45 -22.37 8.44
N ILE A 112 -6.11 -21.41 7.78
CA ILE A 112 -5.46 -20.30 7.10
C ILE A 112 -4.77 -19.35 8.09
N LEU A 113 -5.43 -19.03 9.22
CA LEU A 113 -4.88 -18.19 10.29
C LEU A 113 -3.72 -18.85 11.04
N THR A 114 -3.69 -20.17 11.13
CA THR A 114 -2.60 -20.89 11.80
C THR A 114 -1.37 -21.05 10.89
N ASN A 115 -1.53 -20.82 9.58
CA ASN A 115 -0.43 -20.90 8.63
C ASN A 115 0.47 -19.65 8.70
N SER A 116 1.74 -19.85 9.04
CA SER A 116 2.74 -18.76 9.12
C SER A 116 2.97 -18.03 7.79
N LEU A 117 2.74 -18.69 6.65
CA LEU A 117 2.87 -18.03 5.33
C LEU A 117 1.81 -16.93 5.12
N THR A 118 0.64 -17.06 5.77
CA THR A 118 -0.42 -16.04 5.71
C THR A 118 0.00 -14.76 6.44
N TRP A 119 0.73 -14.90 7.55
CA TRP A 119 1.16 -13.77 8.38
C TRP A 119 2.39 -13.06 7.85
N LEU A 120 3.25 -13.75 7.11
CA LEU A 120 4.51 -13.18 6.61
C LEU A 120 4.31 -11.88 5.80
N PRO A 121 3.41 -11.80 4.80
CA PRO A 121 3.15 -10.54 4.10
C PRO A 121 2.39 -9.52 4.96
N ALA A 122 1.50 -9.97 5.85
CA ALA A 122 0.75 -9.07 6.72
C ALA A 122 1.68 -8.34 7.72
N LEU A 123 2.61 -9.07 8.34
CA LEU A 123 3.60 -8.52 9.25
C LEU A 123 4.61 -7.64 8.52
N ALA A 124 5.07 -8.06 7.33
CA ALA A 124 5.97 -7.24 6.51
C ALA A 124 5.31 -5.89 6.15
N TYR A 125 4.05 -5.91 5.75
CA TYR A 125 3.30 -4.68 5.47
C TYR A 125 3.09 -3.83 6.73
N LEU A 126 2.71 -4.46 7.84
CA LEU A 126 2.52 -3.77 9.13
C LEU A 126 3.80 -3.07 9.58
N THR A 127 4.97 -3.67 9.38
CA THR A 127 6.24 -3.06 9.79
C THR A 127 6.69 -1.94 8.85
N THR A 128 6.58 -2.10 7.52
CA THR A 128 7.01 -1.05 6.58
C THR A 128 6.04 0.13 6.58
N PHE A 129 4.75 -0.13 6.34
CA PHE A 129 3.72 0.92 6.30
C PHE A 129 3.47 1.54 7.68
N GLY A 130 3.57 0.75 8.76
CA GLY A 130 3.42 1.26 10.12
C GLY A 130 4.52 2.23 10.52
N VAL A 131 5.77 1.94 10.13
CA VAL A 131 6.91 2.86 10.33
C VAL A 131 6.73 4.14 9.54
N GLU A 132 6.32 4.04 8.27
CA GLU A 132 6.06 5.19 7.40
C GLU A 132 5.01 6.13 8.03
N LEU A 133 3.87 5.58 8.45
CA LEU A 133 2.80 6.35 9.10
C LEU A 133 3.26 7.00 10.42
N ALA A 134 4.08 6.29 11.21
CA ALA A 134 4.61 6.82 12.45
C ALA A 134 5.58 7.99 12.21
N ILE A 135 6.47 7.87 11.23
CA ILE A 135 7.42 8.92 10.87
C ILE A 135 6.65 10.12 10.31
N ASP A 136 5.79 9.93 9.30
CA ASP A 136 5.07 11.03 8.65
C ASP A 136 4.19 11.83 9.61
N SER A 137 3.56 11.15 10.57
CA SER A 137 2.68 11.82 11.55
C SER A 137 3.42 12.58 12.65
N GLN A 138 4.66 12.18 13.00
CA GLN A 138 5.42 12.80 14.09
C GLN A 138 6.62 13.64 13.63
N MET A 139 7.01 13.57 12.36
CA MET A 139 8.19 14.25 11.82
C MET A 139 8.19 15.75 12.13
N ALA A 140 7.06 16.43 11.94
CA ALA A 140 6.94 17.87 12.22
C ALA A 140 7.20 18.21 13.70
N ASN A 141 6.72 17.36 14.62
CA ASN A 141 6.91 17.52 16.05
C ASN A 141 8.38 17.27 16.44
N VAL A 142 9.00 16.24 15.87
CA VAL A 142 10.42 15.91 16.10
C VAL A 142 11.32 17.04 15.60
N LEU A 143 11.12 17.51 14.37
CA LEU A 143 11.86 18.64 13.80
C LEU A 143 11.70 19.91 14.63
N PHE A 144 10.46 20.23 15.04
CA PHE A 144 10.21 21.39 15.88
C PHE A 144 10.90 21.27 17.25
N GLY A 145 10.79 20.11 17.90
CA GLY A 145 11.41 19.86 19.21
C GLY A 145 12.95 19.91 19.18
N LEU A 146 13.57 19.43 18.10
CA LEU A 146 15.03 19.41 17.94
C LEU A 146 15.61 20.78 17.54
N TYR A 147 14.94 21.53 16.67
CA TYR A 147 15.51 22.73 16.05
C TYR A 147 14.97 24.06 16.58
N SER A 148 13.82 24.07 17.27
CA SER A 148 13.22 25.31 17.80
C SER A 148 14.13 26.06 18.77
N LYS A 149 15.02 25.37 19.48
CA LYS A 149 15.99 25.99 20.42
C LYS A 149 17.38 26.20 19.83
N THR A 150 17.69 25.48 18.76
CA THR A 150 19.02 25.44 18.13
C THR A 150 19.17 26.49 17.05
N ILE A 151 18.13 26.65 16.22
CA ILE A 151 18.15 27.54 15.06
C ILE A 151 17.23 28.73 15.36
N PRO A 152 17.77 29.97 15.44
CA PRO A 152 16.94 31.15 15.65
C PRO A 152 15.98 31.32 14.46
N GLY A 153 14.67 31.39 14.75
CA GLY A 153 13.62 31.55 13.75
C GLY A 153 13.00 30.26 13.21
N PHE A 154 13.42 29.07 13.69
CA PHE A 154 12.78 27.81 13.30
C PHE A 154 11.37 27.69 13.88
N THR A 155 10.37 28.04 13.07
CA THR A 155 8.96 28.06 13.47
C THR A 155 8.30 26.72 13.11
N GLN A 156 7.21 26.37 13.81
CA GLN A 156 6.40 25.19 13.51
C GLN A 156 5.96 25.11 12.02
N THR A 157 5.75 26.27 11.37
CA THR A 157 5.45 26.32 9.92
C THR A 157 6.61 25.83 9.06
N THR A 158 7.86 26.15 9.42
CA THR A 158 9.06 25.70 8.70
C THR A 158 9.24 24.19 8.85
N ALA A 159 9.04 23.66 10.07
CA ALA A 159 9.02 22.21 10.31
C ALA A 159 7.96 21.51 9.45
N GLY A 160 6.77 22.10 9.38
CA GLY A 160 5.67 21.60 8.53
C GLY A 160 6.02 21.60 7.04
N TYR A 161 6.77 22.59 6.53
CA TYR A 161 7.23 22.57 5.13
C TYR A 161 8.23 21.45 4.86
N TYR A 162 9.20 21.22 5.76
CA TYR A 162 10.11 20.09 5.63
C TYR A 162 9.38 18.75 5.65
N THR A 163 8.43 18.56 6.58
CA THR A 163 7.57 17.37 6.63
C THR A 163 6.71 17.22 5.37
N SER A 164 6.24 18.33 4.78
CA SER A 164 5.46 18.28 3.53
C SER A 164 6.29 17.84 2.33
N ILE A 165 7.52 18.34 2.21
CA ILE A 165 8.47 17.91 1.16
C ILE A 165 8.82 16.43 1.35
N PHE A 166 9.02 16.04 2.61
CA PHE A 166 9.31 14.67 2.99
C PHE A 166 8.16 13.71 2.62
N GLY A 167 6.91 14.03 2.98
CA GLY A 167 5.76 13.22 2.56
C GLY A 167 5.49 13.26 1.04
N PHE A 168 5.91 14.33 0.35
CA PHE A 168 5.84 14.37 -1.12
C PHE A 168 6.80 13.38 -1.79
N LEU A 169 7.91 13.03 -1.13
CA LEU A 169 8.84 12.01 -1.63
C LEU A 169 8.13 10.67 -1.87
N ASN A 170 7.19 10.30 -0.99
CA ASN A 170 6.45 9.03 -1.06
C ASN A 170 5.62 8.93 -2.35
N LEU A 171 5.17 10.07 -2.90
CA LEU A 171 4.46 10.10 -4.19
C LEU A 171 5.34 9.60 -5.35
N VAL A 172 6.65 9.81 -5.28
CA VAL A 172 7.62 9.43 -6.32
C VAL A 172 8.25 8.08 -6.03
N THR A 173 8.58 7.79 -4.77
CA THR A 173 9.22 6.52 -4.39
C THR A 173 8.28 5.33 -4.55
N ARG A 174 6.97 5.48 -4.29
CA ARG A 174 5.97 4.40 -4.49
C ARG A 174 5.90 3.83 -5.91
N PRO A 175 5.66 4.64 -6.96
CA PRO A 175 5.64 4.12 -8.33
C PRO A 175 7.02 3.62 -8.78
N LEU A 176 8.10 4.25 -8.32
CA LEU A 176 9.46 3.78 -8.60
C LEU A 176 9.71 2.42 -7.94
N GLY A 177 9.25 2.19 -6.72
CA GLY A 177 9.43 0.92 -6.02
C GLY A 177 8.65 -0.22 -6.64
N GLY A 178 7.42 0.05 -7.09
CA GLY A 178 6.68 -0.88 -7.94
C GLY A 178 7.46 -1.25 -9.21
N TYR A 179 8.00 -0.25 -9.92
CA TYR A 179 8.80 -0.46 -11.12
C TYR A 179 10.06 -1.30 -10.87
N PHE A 180 10.82 -1.00 -9.80
CA PHE A 180 11.99 -1.80 -9.42
C PHE A 180 11.59 -3.23 -9.01
N GLY A 181 10.45 -3.39 -8.32
CA GLY A 181 9.90 -4.69 -7.97
C GLY A 181 9.55 -5.55 -9.19
N ASP A 182 9.02 -4.94 -10.25
CA ASP A 182 8.70 -5.61 -11.51
C ASP A 182 9.96 -5.97 -12.31
N LEU A 183 10.95 -5.06 -12.34
CA LEU A 183 12.25 -5.33 -12.97
C LEU A 183 12.98 -6.50 -12.28
N LEU A 184 12.95 -6.53 -10.96
CA LEU A 184 13.57 -7.58 -10.18
C LEU A 184 12.84 -8.91 -10.32
N TYR A 185 11.50 -8.88 -10.40
CA TYR A 185 10.70 -10.06 -10.69
C TYR A 185 11.05 -10.69 -12.03
N ARG A 186 11.26 -9.87 -13.08
CA ARG A 186 11.63 -10.36 -14.41
C ARG A 186 13.01 -11.04 -14.43
N THR A 187 13.93 -10.58 -13.58
CA THR A 187 15.33 -11.05 -13.58
C THR A 187 15.54 -12.23 -12.63
N TYR A 188 14.94 -12.21 -11.44
CA TYR A 188 15.23 -13.18 -10.35
C TYR A 188 13.98 -13.95 -9.85
N GLY A 189 12.82 -13.73 -10.46
CA GLY A 189 11.56 -14.39 -10.09
C GLY A 189 11.07 -14.07 -8.67
N THR A 190 10.23 -14.95 -8.14
CA THR A 190 9.57 -14.77 -6.82
C THR A 190 10.53 -14.81 -5.63
N ARG A 191 11.67 -15.52 -5.75
CA ARG A 191 12.69 -15.59 -4.69
C ARG A 191 13.48 -14.28 -4.57
N GLY A 192 13.84 -13.67 -5.70
CA GLY A 192 14.56 -12.39 -5.72
C GLY A 192 13.74 -11.27 -5.09
N LYS A 193 12.44 -11.19 -5.42
CA LYS A 193 11.54 -10.19 -4.84
C LYS A 193 11.46 -10.29 -3.31
N LYS A 194 11.32 -11.51 -2.76
CA LYS A 194 11.30 -11.74 -1.31
C LYS A 194 12.60 -11.29 -0.63
N LEU A 195 13.75 -11.64 -1.22
CA LEU A 195 15.05 -11.30 -0.65
C LEU A 195 15.29 -9.78 -0.69
N PHE A 196 14.89 -9.12 -1.77
CA PHE A 196 14.99 -7.68 -1.90
C PHE A 196 14.12 -6.93 -0.89
N THR A 197 12.84 -7.30 -0.74
CA THR A 197 11.97 -6.70 0.28
C THR A 197 12.54 -6.90 1.69
N LEU A 198 13.11 -8.07 1.99
CA LEU A 198 13.79 -8.31 3.27
C LEU A 198 15.02 -7.41 3.45
N PHE A 199 15.82 -7.25 2.40
CA PHE A 199 17.01 -6.41 2.40
C PHE A 199 16.68 -4.92 2.59
N CYS A 200 15.67 -4.43 1.88
CA CYS A 200 15.13 -3.07 2.04
C CYS A 200 14.65 -2.84 3.48
N GLY A 201 13.92 -3.81 4.06
CA GLY A 201 13.49 -3.76 5.45
C GLY A 201 14.65 -3.72 6.46
N LEU A 202 15.75 -4.44 6.20
CA LEU A 202 16.95 -4.40 7.04
C LEU A 202 17.67 -3.05 6.95
N ILE A 203 17.79 -2.47 5.75
CA ILE A 203 18.38 -1.12 5.58
C ILE A 203 17.54 -0.08 6.30
N MET A 204 16.21 -0.13 6.15
CA MET A 204 15.29 0.75 6.88
C MET A 204 15.50 0.64 8.39
N GLY A 205 15.52 -0.58 8.93
CA GLY A 205 15.75 -0.80 10.36
C GLY A 205 17.10 -0.26 10.84
N ALA A 206 18.18 -0.51 10.08
CA ALA A 206 19.50 0.01 10.39
C ALA A 206 19.55 1.55 10.35
N ALA A 207 18.91 2.18 9.35
CA ALA A 207 18.85 3.63 9.22
C ALA A 207 18.13 4.27 10.42
N LEU A 208 17.05 3.66 10.92
CA LEU A 208 16.34 4.16 12.11
C LEU A 208 17.18 4.03 13.39
N ILE A 209 17.91 2.92 13.55
CA ILE A 209 18.81 2.73 14.69
C ILE A 209 19.94 3.76 14.66
N VAL A 210 20.59 3.94 13.49
CA VAL A 210 21.65 4.94 13.30
C VAL A 210 21.12 6.36 13.56
N GLY A 211 19.94 6.70 13.03
CA GLY A 211 19.29 7.98 13.27
C GLY A 211 18.97 8.20 14.76
N GLY A 212 18.49 7.17 15.45
CA GLY A 212 18.21 7.21 16.88
C GLY A 212 19.46 7.48 17.72
N PHE A 213 20.55 6.73 17.47
CA PHE A 213 21.83 6.97 18.16
C PHE A 213 22.43 8.34 17.82
N TYR A 214 22.33 8.78 16.57
CA TYR A 214 22.82 10.09 16.15
C TYR A 214 22.12 11.23 16.89
N ILE A 215 20.78 11.17 17.01
CA ILE A 215 20.00 12.17 17.75
C ILE A 215 20.32 12.12 19.26
N GLN A 216 20.58 10.93 19.81
CA GLN A 216 20.93 10.76 21.22
C GLN A 216 22.32 11.33 21.55
N ASP A 217 23.31 11.12 20.67
CA ASP A 217 24.69 11.59 20.83
C ASP A 217 24.80 13.13 20.69
N HIS A 218 23.92 13.75 19.91
CA HIS A 218 23.94 15.19 19.61
C HIS A 218 22.98 16.02 20.49
N ARG A 219 22.67 15.56 21.72
CA ARG A 219 21.71 16.24 22.61
C ARG A 219 22.29 17.44 23.38
N THR A 220 23.59 17.70 23.25
CA THR A 220 24.30 18.77 23.97
C THR A 220 24.29 20.08 23.17
N PRO A 221 24.08 21.26 23.80
CA PRO A 221 23.96 22.54 23.10
C PRO A 221 25.16 22.94 22.22
N SER A 222 26.34 22.32 22.39
CA SER A 222 27.54 22.61 21.60
C SER A 222 27.65 21.80 20.30
N ASN A 223 26.93 20.68 20.16
CA ASN A 223 26.99 19.76 19.02
C ASN A 223 25.57 19.42 18.55
N ALA A 224 24.84 20.40 18.04
CA ALA A 224 23.50 20.15 17.55
C ALA A 224 23.52 19.26 16.29
N PRO A 225 22.55 18.34 16.13
CA PRO A 225 22.53 17.45 14.98
C PRO A 225 22.25 18.25 13.72
N SER A 226 23.05 18.04 12.67
CA SER A 226 22.84 18.70 11.37
C SER A 226 21.44 18.36 10.82
N LEU A 227 20.67 19.40 10.49
CA LEU A 227 19.34 19.25 9.87
C LEU A 227 19.40 18.39 8.60
N ALA A 228 20.45 18.56 7.79
CA ALA A 228 20.63 17.79 6.56
C ALA A 228 20.87 16.29 6.87
N THR A 229 21.62 15.98 7.92
CA THR A 229 21.92 14.59 8.29
C THR A 229 20.68 13.89 8.84
N VAL A 230 19.91 14.55 9.70
CA VAL A 230 18.66 14.00 10.25
C VAL A 230 17.64 13.77 9.12
N MET A 231 17.43 14.78 8.27
CA MET A 231 16.53 14.66 7.12
C MET A 231 17.00 13.57 6.14
N GLY A 232 18.30 13.46 5.87
CA GLY A 232 18.86 12.44 4.99
C GLY A 232 18.63 11.02 5.51
N VAL A 233 18.87 10.78 6.80
CA VAL A 233 18.67 9.45 7.42
C VAL A 233 17.20 9.04 7.39
N PHE A 234 16.28 9.95 7.74
CA PHE A 234 14.85 9.64 7.66
C PHE A 234 14.37 9.46 6.22
N SER A 235 14.91 10.22 5.27
CA SER A 235 14.54 10.09 3.84
C SER A 235 15.02 8.77 3.27
N LEU A 236 16.21 8.33 3.68
CA LEU A 236 16.72 7.01 3.36
C LEU A 236 15.81 5.92 3.92
N ALA A 237 15.46 6.00 5.21
CA ALA A 237 14.60 5.01 5.85
C ALA A 237 13.26 4.84 5.13
N ILE A 238 12.62 5.94 4.72
CA ILE A 238 11.34 5.89 3.99
C ILE A 238 11.52 5.44 2.54
N THR A 239 12.56 5.90 1.86
CA THR A 239 12.82 5.45 0.49
C THR A 239 12.94 3.92 0.42
N PHE A 240 13.63 3.31 1.40
CA PHE A 240 13.74 1.86 1.51
C PHE A 240 12.51 1.17 2.11
N SER A 241 11.62 1.89 2.81
CA SER A 241 10.34 1.29 3.23
C SER A 241 9.37 1.10 2.07
N GLU A 242 9.55 1.87 0.99
CA GLU A 242 8.72 1.89 -0.21
C GLU A 242 9.20 0.93 -1.32
N PHE A 243 10.38 0.30 -1.15
CA PHE A 243 10.99 -0.66 -2.07
C PHE A 243 10.79 -2.12 -1.64
#